data_AF-A0A660KU94-F1
#
_entry.id   AF-A0A660KU94-F1
#
_cell.length_a   1.000
_cell.length_b   1.000
_cell.length_c   1.000
_cell.angle_alpha   90.00
_cell.angle_beta   90.00
_cell.angle_gamma   90.00
#
_symmetry.space_group_name_H-M   'P 1'
#
loop_
_entity.id
_entity.type
_entity.pdbx_description
1 polymer ?
#
loop_
_entity_poly.entity_id
_entity_poly.type
_entity_poly.pdbx_seq_one_letter_code
_entity_poly.pdbx_strand_id
1 'polypeptide(L)'
;MHPHLPLLPPPMASSKSSGTRQPHPFSRFLHQSPSFKCQGSSKSWIVREYNLDGIDIDYEHFAADPDTFAECIGSMDIIIDYVNFQFYAYEMGTTIPQFIRYFETQSNNYKGGKVLVSFGTDGSGGLSPANGFFEACSRLQRQGKLHGIFVWSADDSKKTNFCYEKQSQAFLASLK
;
A
#
# COMPACT_ATOMS: atom_id res chain seq x y z
N MET A 1 13.86 28.79 -7.00
CA MET A 1 12.45 28.47 -7.32
C MET A 1 12.26 27.00 -7.00
N HIS A 2 11.73 26.67 -5.81
CA HIS A 2 11.39 25.29 -5.47
C HIS A 2 10.13 24.90 -6.24
N PRO A 3 10.09 23.74 -6.92
CA PRO A 3 8.85 23.26 -7.49
C PRO A 3 7.90 22.93 -6.34
N HIS A 4 6.72 23.56 -6.35
CA HIS A 4 5.60 23.14 -5.52
C HIS A 4 5.29 21.67 -5.86
N LEU A 5 5.62 20.74 -4.95
CA LEU A 5 5.07 19.40 -5.04
C LEU A 5 3.55 19.50 -4.83
N PRO A 6 2.73 18.81 -5.64
CA PRO A 6 1.31 18.71 -5.38
C PRO A 6 1.12 17.98 -4.06
N LEU A 7 0.70 18.71 -3.03
CA LEU A 7 0.16 18.14 -1.81
C LEU A 7 -0.98 17.20 -2.21
N LEU A 8 -0.82 15.92 -1.91
CA LEU A 8 -1.91 14.97 -2.04
C LEU A 8 -3.03 15.39 -1.07
N PRO A 9 -4.31 15.21 -1.46
CA PRO A 9 -5.41 15.65 -0.63
C PRO A 9 -5.35 14.98 0.77
N PRO A 10 -5.73 15.71 1.83
CA PRO A 10 -5.80 15.15 3.17
C PRO A 10 -6.79 13.97 3.22
N PRO A 11 -6.61 13.03 4.17
CA PRO A 11 -7.52 11.89 4.35
C PRO A 11 -8.98 12.33 4.35
N MET A 12 -9.79 11.76 3.45
CA MET A 12 -11.24 11.91 3.54
C MET A 12 -11.74 11.18 4.79
N ALA A 13 -12.13 11.93 5.81
CA ALA A 13 -12.92 11.41 6.92
C ALA A 13 -14.28 10.94 6.36
N SER A 14 -14.64 9.67 6.55
CA SER A 14 -15.94 9.18 6.10
C SER A 14 -17.05 9.72 7.01
N SER A 15 -18.00 10.47 6.44
CA SER A 15 -19.29 10.70 7.09
C SER A 15 -20.05 9.38 7.13
N LYS A 16 -20.53 8.99 8.31
CA LYS A 16 -21.36 7.79 8.48
C LYS A 16 -22.69 7.95 7.72
N SER A 17 -22.80 7.37 6.53
CA SER A 17 -24.09 7.01 5.94
C SER A 17 -24.00 5.63 5.29
N SER A 18 -24.99 4.80 5.62
CA SER A 18 -25.23 3.42 5.19
C SER A 18 -24.84 3.09 3.74
N GLY A 19 -24.01 2.06 3.57
CA GLY A 19 -23.76 1.38 2.29
C GLY A 19 -22.27 1.21 2.01
N THR A 20 -21.77 -0.02 2.15
CA THR A 20 -20.36 -0.46 2.01
C THR A 20 -19.38 0.15 3.02
N ARG A 21 -18.88 -0.67 3.96
CA ARG A 21 -17.72 -0.31 4.79
C ARG A 21 -16.52 -0.20 3.85
N GLN A 22 -16.14 1.02 3.48
CA GLN A 22 -14.83 1.25 2.89
C GLN A 22 -13.80 0.86 3.96
N PRO A 23 -12.84 -0.02 3.65
CA PRO A 23 -11.74 -0.26 4.57
C PRO A 23 -11.03 1.07 4.80
N HIS A 24 -10.65 1.30 6.05
CA HIS A 24 -9.70 2.33 6.41
C HIS A 24 -8.34 1.65 6.54
N PRO A 25 -7.44 1.81 5.56
CA PRO A 25 -6.05 1.57 5.88
C PRO A 25 -5.10 2.54 5.17
N PHE A 26 -4.21 3.13 5.96
CA PHE A 26 -3.03 3.82 5.47
C PHE A 26 -1.85 2.86 5.62
N SER A 27 -1.35 2.29 4.52
CA SER A 27 0.00 1.71 4.46
C SER A 27 0.71 2.27 3.24
N ARG A 28 1.94 2.77 3.40
CA ARG A 28 2.65 3.55 2.37
C ARG A 28 4.16 3.35 2.44
N PHE A 29 4.75 2.78 1.39
CA PHE A 29 6.17 2.42 1.33
C PHE A 29 7.00 3.49 0.62
N LEU A 30 8.15 3.83 1.23
CA LEU A 30 9.08 4.86 0.77
C LEU A 30 10.48 4.27 0.59
N HIS A 31 11.12 4.53 -0.55
CA HIS A 31 12.53 4.24 -0.84
C HIS A 31 13.36 5.53 -0.67
N GLN A 32 14.42 5.47 0.13
CA GLN A 32 15.21 6.67 0.43
C GLN A 32 16.24 6.96 -0.67
N SER A 33 16.35 8.22 -1.09
CA SER A 33 17.47 8.71 -1.89
C SER A 33 18.78 8.73 -1.06
N PRO A 34 19.98 8.53 -1.65
CA PRO A 34 21.24 8.37 -0.89
C PRO A 34 21.72 9.57 -0.06
N SER A 35 21.00 10.70 -0.05
CA SER A 35 21.46 11.98 0.53
C SER A 35 20.69 12.42 1.77
N PHE A 36 19.93 11.54 2.40
CA PHE A 36 19.05 11.92 3.49
C PHE A 36 19.71 11.90 4.88
N LYS A 37 19.86 13.08 5.48
CA LYS A 37 20.13 13.25 6.92
C LYS A 37 18.81 13.47 7.63
N CYS A 38 18.24 12.43 8.21
CA CYS A 38 17.08 12.57 9.11
C CYS A 38 17.52 13.35 10.37
N GLN A 39 17.02 14.58 10.55
CA GLN A 39 17.26 15.38 11.75
C GLN A 39 16.33 14.89 12.88
N GLY A 40 16.72 13.79 13.53
CA GLY A 40 16.04 13.21 14.69
C GLY A 40 16.80 11.99 15.19
N SER A 41 17.41 12.09 16.36
CA SER A 41 18.41 11.15 16.88
C SER A 41 17.93 9.70 17.06
N SER A 42 16.61 9.43 17.13
CA SER A 42 16.09 8.07 17.31
C SER A 42 15.78 7.32 16.00
N LYS A 43 15.19 7.95 14.99
CA LYS A 43 14.76 7.23 13.78
C LYS A 43 15.94 6.91 12.85
N SER A 44 16.94 7.78 12.80
CA SER A 44 18.15 7.54 12.01
C SER A 44 18.98 6.37 12.54
N TRP A 45 18.91 6.03 13.83
CA TRP A 45 19.70 4.91 14.37
C TRP A 45 19.11 3.57 13.92
N ILE A 46 17.80 3.37 13.96
CA ILE A 46 17.18 2.09 13.54
C ILE A 46 17.50 1.79 12.08
N VAL A 47 17.38 2.81 11.22
CA VAL A 47 17.70 2.69 9.80
C VAL A 47 19.15 2.27 9.58
N ARG A 48 20.09 2.85 10.35
CA ARG A 48 21.52 2.52 10.23
C ARG A 48 21.89 1.18 10.87
N GLU A 49 21.34 0.89 12.04
CA GLU A 49 21.62 -0.31 12.82
C GLU A 49 21.18 -1.56 12.09
N TYR A 50 19.98 -1.53 11.50
CA TYR A 50 19.40 -2.65 10.76
C TYR A 50 19.60 -2.56 9.26
N ASN A 51 20.35 -1.56 8.78
CA ASN A 51 20.67 -1.34 7.38
C ASN A 51 19.42 -1.34 6.48
N LEU A 52 18.40 -0.57 6.88
CA LEU A 52 17.11 -0.48 6.19
C LEU A 52 17.18 0.47 5.01
N ASP A 53 16.56 0.09 3.88
CA ASP A 53 16.54 0.88 2.64
C ASP A 53 15.29 1.77 2.49
N GLY A 54 14.36 1.70 3.45
CA GLY A 54 13.06 2.35 3.37
C GLY A 54 12.25 2.22 4.66
N ILE A 55 11.11 2.91 4.69
CA ILE A 55 10.12 2.84 5.76
C ILE A 55 8.72 2.69 5.17
N ASP A 56 7.85 1.98 5.89
CA ASP A 56 6.41 1.91 5.61
C ASP A 56 5.66 2.70 6.70
N ILE A 57 4.71 3.56 6.31
CA ILE A 57 3.88 4.33 7.23
C ILE A 57 2.53 3.61 7.37
N ASP A 58 2.32 2.94 8.50
CA ASP A 58 1.14 2.09 8.77
C ASP A 58 0.40 2.50 10.06
N TYR A 59 0.06 3.79 10.18
CA TYR A 59 -0.70 4.30 11.33
C TYR A 59 -2.20 4.20 11.09
N GLU A 60 -2.93 3.58 12.03
CA GLU A 60 -4.38 3.36 11.91
C GLU A 60 -5.21 4.09 12.99
N HIS A 61 -4.54 4.59 14.04
CA HIS A 61 -5.19 5.31 15.14
C HIS A 61 -4.71 6.77 15.15
N PHE A 62 -5.65 7.69 14.96
CA PHE A 62 -5.36 9.11 14.81
C PHE A 62 -5.88 9.89 16.02
N ALA A 63 -4.95 10.48 16.77
CA ALA A 63 -5.24 11.44 17.84
C ALA A 63 -5.05 12.91 17.38
N ALA A 64 -4.29 13.10 16.30
CA ALA A 64 -4.06 14.39 15.67
C ALA A 64 -4.97 14.56 14.45
N ASP A 65 -5.22 15.82 14.06
CA ASP A 65 -5.95 16.12 12.84
C ASP A 65 -5.12 15.79 11.58
N PRO A 66 -5.79 15.64 10.42
CA PRO A 66 -5.16 15.34 9.14
C PRO A 66 -3.99 16.24 8.74
N ASP A 67 -4.09 17.55 8.99
CA ASP A 67 -3.11 18.52 8.54
C ASP A 67 -1.85 18.43 9.41
N THR A 68 -2.03 18.28 10.73
CA THR A 68 -0.92 18.01 11.66
C THR A 68 -0.20 16.69 11.32
N PHE A 69 -0.96 15.64 10.98
CA PHE A 69 -0.36 14.37 10.55
C PHE A 69 0.43 14.54 9.25
N ALA A 70 -0.16 15.18 8.24
CA ALA A 70 0.47 15.41 6.95
C ALA A 70 1.72 16.30 7.07
N GLU A 71 1.69 17.33 7.92
CA GLU A 71 2.84 18.16 8.24
C GLU A 71 3.94 17.32 8.89
N CYS A 72 3.63 16.46 9.87
CA CYS A 72 4.62 15.59 10.49
C CYS A 72 5.30 14.64 9.50
N ILE A 73 4.56 14.14 8.50
CA ILE A 73 5.10 13.31 7.43
C ILE A 73 5.88 14.14 6.40
N GLY A 74 5.36 15.30 5.99
CA GLY A 74 5.97 16.19 4.99
C GLY A 74 7.23 16.91 5.48
N SER A 75 7.29 17.25 6.77
CA SER A 75 8.45 17.86 7.44
C SER A 75 9.66 16.93 7.47
N MET A 76 9.48 15.65 7.15
CA MET A 76 10.55 14.68 6.99
C MET A 76 11.17 14.70 5.59
N ASP A 77 10.82 15.63 4.70
CA ASP A 77 11.32 15.79 3.31
C ASP A 77 11.28 14.46 2.49
N ILE A 78 10.31 13.58 2.76
CA ILE A 78 10.26 12.23 2.18
C ILE A 78 9.54 12.18 0.81
N ILE A 79 10.04 11.35 -0.09
CA ILE A 79 9.42 11.03 -1.39
C ILE A 79 8.63 9.73 -1.26
N ILE A 80 7.41 9.69 -1.80
CA ILE A 80 6.61 8.47 -1.85
C ILE A 80 6.77 7.73 -3.16
N ASP A 81 7.27 6.51 -3.09
CA ASP A 81 7.42 5.62 -4.23
C ASP A 81 6.17 4.77 -4.50
N TYR A 82 5.60 4.17 -3.45
CA TYR A 82 4.50 3.22 -3.58
C TYR A 82 3.43 3.42 -2.50
N VAL A 83 2.21 2.99 -2.82
CA VAL A 83 1.09 2.94 -1.88
C VAL A 83 0.71 1.49 -1.67
N ASN A 84 0.94 0.98 -0.45
CA ASN A 84 0.66 -0.39 -0.06
C ASN A 84 -0.80 -0.51 0.41
N PHE A 85 -1.76 -0.18 -0.46
CA PHE A 85 -3.16 -0.17 -0.04
C PHE A 85 -3.61 -1.56 0.43
N GLN A 86 -4.23 -1.67 1.60
CA GLN A 86 -4.66 -2.95 2.17
C GLN A 86 -5.98 -3.43 1.53
N PHE A 87 -5.92 -3.99 0.32
CA PHE A 87 -7.10 -4.53 -0.37
C PHE A 87 -7.72 -5.74 0.34
N TYR A 88 -6.97 -6.42 1.21
CA TYR A 88 -7.47 -7.49 2.06
C TYR A 88 -8.41 -7.03 3.17
N ALA A 89 -8.50 -5.72 3.45
CA ALA A 89 -9.48 -5.16 4.36
C ALA A 89 -10.89 -5.01 3.73
N TYR A 90 -11.02 -5.20 2.41
CA TYR A 90 -12.34 -5.36 1.79
C TYR A 90 -13.00 -6.69 2.17
N GLU A 91 -14.31 -6.80 1.98
CA GLU A 91 -15.08 -8.00 2.36
C GLU A 91 -14.53 -9.28 1.72
N MET A 92 -14.48 -10.35 2.52
CA MET A 92 -14.18 -11.70 2.03
C MET A 92 -15.16 -12.09 0.93
N GLY A 93 -14.64 -12.73 -0.13
CA GLY A 93 -15.45 -13.09 -1.31
C GLY A 93 -15.58 -11.97 -2.33
N THR A 94 -14.78 -10.90 -2.20
CA THR A 94 -14.61 -9.89 -3.26
C THR A 94 -14.31 -10.58 -4.59
N THR A 95 -15.09 -10.25 -5.62
CA THR A 95 -14.94 -10.78 -6.98
C THR A 95 -13.94 -9.97 -7.80
N ILE A 96 -13.47 -10.52 -8.93
CA ILE A 96 -12.56 -9.81 -9.84
C ILE A 96 -13.13 -8.43 -10.27
N PRO A 97 -14.40 -8.29 -10.71
CA PRO A 97 -14.94 -6.98 -11.09
C PRO A 97 -15.00 -5.98 -9.92
N GLN A 98 -15.32 -6.45 -8.70
CA GLN A 98 -15.31 -5.60 -7.51
C GLN A 98 -13.89 -5.15 -7.18
N PHE A 99 -12.91 -6.07 -7.21
CA PHE A 99 -11.51 -5.77 -6.97
C PHE A 99 -10.97 -4.73 -7.95
N ILE A 100 -11.24 -4.87 -9.25
CA ILE A 100 -10.83 -3.89 -10.26
C ILE A 100 -11.47 -2.52 -9.97
N ARG A 101 -12.76 -2.46 -9.63
CA ARG A 101 -13.42 -1.20 -9.24
C ARG A 101 -12.78 -0.57 -8.00
N TYR A 102 -12.45 -1.36 -6.99
CA TYR A 102 -11.74 -0.87 -5.80
C TYR A 102 -10.36 -0.35 -6.17
N PHE A 103 -9.61 -1.08 -7.00
CA PHE A 103 -8.30 -0.65 -7.47
C PHE A 103 -8.35 0.71 -8.18
N GLU A 104 -9.28 0.91 -9.11
CA GLU A 104 -9.43 2.20 -9.81
C GLU A 104 -9.86 3.31 -8.83
N THR A 105 -10.74 2.99 -7.87
CA THR A 105 -11.16 3.95 -6.84
C THR A 105 -9.97 4.41 -6.00
N GLN A 106 -9.14 3.48 -5.54
CA GLN A 106 -7.96 3.83 -4.72
C GLN A 106 -6.87 4.50 -5.55
N SER A 107 -6.66 4.08 -6.80
CA SER A 107 -5.73 4.77 -7.71
C SER A 107 -6.12 6.23 -7.94
N ASN A 108 -7.42 6.54 -7.96
CA ASN A 108 -7.92 7.92 -8.03
C ASN A 108 -7.73 8.69 -6.72
N ASN A 109 -7.96 8.06 -5.56
CA ASN A 109 -7.74 8.67 -4.26
C ASN A 109 -6.25 9.02 -4.03
N TYR A 110 -5.35 8.18 -4.55
CA TYR A 110 -3.90 8.37 -4.48
C TYR A 110 -3.32 8.84 -5.82
N LYS A 111 -3.98 9.79 -6.48
CA LYS A 111 -3.60 10.28 -7.82
C LYS A 111 -2.12 10.66 -7.90
N GLY A 112 -1.39 10.06 -8.84
CA GLY A 112 0.04 10.27 -9.04
C GLY A 112 0.94 9.33 -8.21
N GLY A 113 0.37 8.57 -7.27
CA GLY A 113 1.05 7.48 -6.58
C GLY A 113 0.97 6.16 -7.34
N LYS A 114 1.91 5.25 -7.09
CA LYS A 114 1.91 3.88 -7.62
C LYS A 114 1.23 2.94 -6.61
N VAL A 115 -0.07 2.70 -6.78
CA VAL A 115 -0.81 1.78 -5.92
C VAL A 115 -0.43 0.33 -6.24
N LEU A 116 0.02 -0.40 -5.21
CA LEU A 116 0.25 -1.85 -5.30
C LEU A 116 -1.05 -2.59 -5.04
N VAL A 117 -1.28 -3.68 -5.75
CA VAL A 117 -2.35 -4.62 -5.39
C VAL A 117 -1.89 -5.46 -4.20
N SER A 118 -2.81 -5.89 -3.35
CA SER A 118 -2.45 -6.70 -2.19
C SER A 118 -3.48 -7.74 -1.81
N PHE A 119 -3.04 -8.76 -1.06
CA PHE A 119 -3.89 -9.76 -0.45
C PHE A 119 -3.35 -10.17 0.93
N GLY A 120 -4.25 -10.70 1.75
CA GLY A 120 -3.98 -11.25 3.06
C GLY A 120 -3.77 -12.77 3.01
N THR A 121 -2.93 -13.32 3.87
CA THR A 121 -2.64 -14.77 3.97
C THR A 121 -3.25 -15.42 5.22
N ASP A 122 -3.93 -14.62 6.03
CA ASP A 122 -4.76 -15.03 7.17
C ASP A 122 -6.19 -15.42 6.78
N GLY A 123 -6.65 -15.04 5.59
CA GLY A 123 -8.01 -15.27 5.10
C GLY A 123 -9.03 -14.22 5.58
N SER A 124 -8.58 -13.07 6.08
CA SER A 124 -9.42 -12.00 6.64
C SER A 124 -10.38 -11.36 5.63
N GLY A 125 -9.98 -11.23 4.37
CA GLY A 125 -10.80 -10.55 3.38
C GLY A 125 -10.19 -10.39 2.00
N GLY A 126 -10.86 -9.55 1.19
CA GLY A 126 -10.48 -9.21 -0.17
C GLY A 126 -10.62 -10.33 -1.19
N LEU A 127 -9.93 -10.16 -2.31
CA LEU A 127 -9.85 -11.12 -3.40
C LEU A 127 -8.62 -12.02 -3.16
N SER A 128 -8.84 -13.29 -2.82
CA SER A 128 -7.76 -14.20 -2.48
C SER A 128 -6.98 -14.71 -3.70
N PRO A 129 -5.70 -15.12 -3.53
CA PRO A 129 -4.90 -15.79 -4.56
C PRO A 129 -5.60 -16.97 -5.25
N ALA A 130 -6.28 -17.80 -4.45
CA ALA A 130 -6.99 -18.99 -4.95
C ALA A 130 -8.24 -18.63 -5.76
N ASN A 131 -8.81 -17.43 -5.58
CA ASN A 131 -10.11 -17.05 -6.12
C ASN A 131 -10.04 -15.90 -7.13
N GLY A 132 -8.95 -15.83 -7.91
CA GLY A 132 -8.87 -14.95 -9.08
C GLY A 132 -8.03 -13.68 -8.92
N PHE A 133 -7.29 -13.53 -7.82
CA PHE A 133 -6.36 -12.39 -7.65
C PHE A 133 -5.36 -12.25 -8.81
N PHE A 134 -4.73 -13.34 -9.25
CA PHE A 134 -3.78 -13.31 -10.37
C PHE A 134 -4.45 -13.04 -11.72
N GLU A 135 -5.73 -13.36 -11.86
CA GLU A 135 -6.52 -12.97 -13.04
C GLU A 135 -6.76 -11.45 -13.04
N ALA A 136 -7.11 -10.87 -11.89
CA ALA A 136 -7.22 -9.42 -11.73
C ALA A 136 -5.87 -8.72 -12.02
N CYS A 137 -4.77 -9.26 -11.49
CA CYS A 137 -3.41 -8.78 -11.78
C CYS A 137 -3.11 -8.79 -13.28
N SER A 138 -3.46 -9.87 -13.98
CA SER A 138 -3.29 -9.98 -15.44
C SER A 138 -4.09 -8.93 -16.20
N ARG A 139 -5.32 -8.62 -15.75
CA ARG A 139 -6.16 -7.56 -16.34
C ARG A 139 -5.53 -6.17 -16.16
N LEU A 140 -4.98 -5.89 -14.98
CA LEU A 140 -4.31 -4.62 -14.68
C LEU A 140 -2.97 -4.50 -15.42
N GLN A 141 -2.21 -5.58 -15.51
CA GLN A 141 -0.95 -5.64 -16.26
C GLN A 141 -1.18 -5.29 -17.74
N ARG A 142 -2.19 -5.89 -18.40
CA ARG A 142 -2.52 -5.57 -19.80
C ARG A 142 -2.87 -4.10 -20.05
N GLN A 143 -3.28 -3.38 -19.00
CA GLN A 143 -3.56 -1.95 -19.05
C GLN A 143 -2.37 -1.08 -18.64
N GLY A 144 -1.21 -1.69 -18.31
CA GLY A 144 -0.04 -0.99 -17.80
C GLY A 144 -0.21 -0.44 -16.37
N LYS A 145 -1.20 -0.93 -15.62
CA LYS A 145 -1.58 -0.41 -14.29
C LYS A 145 -1.05 -1.25 -13.12
N LEU A 146 -0.46 -2.42 -13.38
CA LEU A 146 0.10 -3.25 -12.32
C LEU A 146 1.51 -2.78 -11.95
N HIS A 147 1.64 -2.15 -10.78
CA HIS A 147 2.93 -1.64 -10.28
C HIS A 147 3.70 -2.65 -9.40
N GLY A 148 3.02 -3.65 -8.86
CA GLY A 148 3.59 -4.67 -7.97
C GLY A 148 2.53 -5.31 -7.08
N ILE A 149 2.96 -6.28 -6.27
CA ILE A 149 2.10 -7.03 -5.34
C ILE A 149 2.68 -6.91 -3.93
N PHE A 150 1.84 -6.54 -2.97
CA PHE A 150 2.13 -6.56 -1.53
C PHE A 150 1.38 -7.71 -0.85
N VAL A 151 2.01 -8.39 0.11
CA VAL A 151 1.44 -9.57 0.77
C VAL A 151 1.51 -9.39 2.29
N TRP A 152 0.35 -9.50 2.95
CA TRP A 152 0.26 -9.46 4.41
C TRP A 152 -0.22 -10.83 4.94
N SER A 153 0.59 -11.61 5.65
CA SER A 153 1.97 -11.37 6.05
C SER A 153 2.79 -12.66 5.98
N ALA A 154 4.11 -12.53 6.09
CA ALA A 154 5.03 -13.66 6.08
C ALA A 154 4.79 -14.64 7.25
N ASP A 155 4.38 -14.12 8.41
CA ASP A 155 4.09 -14.89 9.62
C ASP A 155 2.99 -15.92 9.36
N ASP A 156 1.89 -15.49 8.76
CA ASP A 156 0.78 -16.36 8.35
C ASP A 156 1.19 -17.32 7.22
N SER A 157 1.98 -16.84 6.26
CA SER A 157 2.42 -17.62 5.11
C SER A 157 3.41 -18.74 5.45
N LYS A 158 4.02 -18.71 6.64
CA LYS A 158 4.91 -19.77 7.10
C LYS A 158 4.22 -21.14 7.09
N LYS A 159 2.92 -21.20 7.44
CA LYS A 159 2.13 -22.45 7.47
C LYS A 159 1.89 -23.06 6.07
N THR A 160 1.97 -22.25 5.02
CA THR A 160 1.79 -22.67 3.62
C THR A 160 3.10 -22.68 2.83
N ASN A 161 4.25 -22.57 3.53
CA ASN A 161 5.59 -22.54 2.94
C ASN A 161 5.73 -21.45 1.84
N PHE A 162 5.11 -20.29 2.07
CA PHE A 162 5.21 -19.10 1.22
C PHE A 162 4.76 -19.34 -0.23
N CYS A 163 3.72 -20.17 -0.42
CA CYS A 163 3.31 -20.57 -1.77
C CYS A 163 2.82 -19.38 -2.63
N TYR A 164 2.07 -18.45 -2.03
CA TYR A 164 1.53 -17.30 -2.75
C TYR A 164 2.56 -16.19 -2.99
N GLU A 165 3.56 -16.05 -2.13
CA GLU A 165 4.72 -15.17 -2.35
C GLU A 165 5.53 -15.66 -3.54
N LYS A 166 5.86 -16.96 -3.58
CA LYS A 166 6.56 -17.59 -4.71
C LYS A 166 5.77 -17.42 -6.01
N GLN A 167 4.45 -17.63 -5.95
CA GLN A 167 3.58 -17.43 -7.11
C GLN A 167 3.55 -15.97 -7.57
N SER A 168 3.50 -15.02 -6.63
CA SER A 168 3.51 -13.58 -6.93
C SER A 168 4.83 -13.15 -7.57
N GLN A 169 5.96 -13.62 -7.05
CA GLN A 169 7.28 -13.37 -7.62
C GLN A 169 7.42 -13.96 -9.02
N ALA A 170 6.99 -15.22 -9.21
CA ALA A 170 7.02 -15.88 -10.51
C ALA A 170 6.11 -15.15 -11.53
N PHE A 171 4.92 -14.73 -11.11
CA PHE A 171 3.99 -13.95 -11.92
C PHE A 171 4.65 -12.64 -12.36
N LEU A 172 5.17 -11.84 -11.43
CA LEU A 172 5.81 -10.55 -11.71
C LEU A 172 7.08 -10.69 -12.60
N ALA A 173 7.87 -11.74 -12.40
CA ALA A 173 9.08 -12.00 -13.20
C ALA A 173 8.75 -12.48 -14.63
N SER A 174 7.55 -13.02 -14.85
CA SER A 174 7.06 -13.44 -16.17
C SER A 174 6.53 -12.26 -17.01
N LEU A 175 6.34 -11.09 -16.40
CA LEU A 175 5.97 -9.86 -17.08
C LEU A 175 7.20 -9.32 -17.79
N LYS A 176 7.51 -9.88 -18.96
CA LYS A 176 8.52 -9.38 -19.88
C LYS A 176 7.87 -8.92 -21.18
#